data_AF-A0A352B7S7-F1
#
_entry.id   AF-A0A352B7S7-F1
#
_cell.length_a   1.000
_cell.length_b   1.000
_cell.length_c   1.000
_cell.angle_alpha   90.00
_cell.angle_beta   90.00
_cell.angle_gamma   90.00
#
_symmetry.space_group_name_H-M   'P 1'
#
loop_
_entity.id
_entity.type
_entity.pdbx_description
1 polymer ?
#
loop_
_entity_poly.entity_id
_entity_poly.type
_entity_poly.pdbx_seq_one_letter_code
_entity_poly.pdbx_strand_id
1 'polypeptide(L)'
;MGATFAALGCGDAVARPQPFPDRVEELLAVTGVAPACVVAVGDTPYDIAMGRAAGIATCAVTPGGCTAAELTASQPARPSAFAGLLPVVLRGHGGGR
;
A
#
# COMPACT_ATOMS: atom_id res chain seq x y z
N MET A 1 13.09 -4.22 -22.65
CA MET A 1 11.93 -3.58 -22.02
C MET A 1 11.58 -4.42 -20.80
N GLY A 2 11.84 -3.92 -19.59
CA GLY A 2 11.61 -4.69 -18.35
C GLY A 2 10.12 -4.76 -18.01
N ALA A 3 9.72 -5.78 -17.25
CA ALA A 3 8.35 -5.88 -16.74
C ALA A 3 8.03 -4.70 -15.80
N THR A 4 6.87 -4.09 -15.96
CA THR A 4 6.40 -2.97 -15.12
C THR A 4 6.06 -3.39 -13.69
N PHE A 5 5.74 -4.67 -13.48
CA PHE A 5 5.39 -5.25 -12.18
C PHE A 5 6.22 -6.50 -11.91
N ALA A 6 6.72 -6.64 -10.68
CA ALA A 6 7.48 -7.83 -10.25
C ALA A 6 6.60 -8.98 -9.76
N ALA A 7 5.40 -8.66 -9.25
CA ALA A 7 4.41 -9.64 -8.79
C ALA A 7 2.99 -9.06 -8.93
N LEU A 8 2.00 -9.94 -9.05
CA LEU A 8 0.57 -9.62 -9.14
C LEU A 8 -0.20 -10.58 -8.23
N GLY A 9 -1.29 -10.11 -7.63
CA GLY A 9 -2.18 -10.96 -6.84
C GLY A 9 -3.61 -10.42 -6.81
N CYS A 10 -4.59 -11.31 -6.66
CA CYS A 10 -6.02 -10.98 -6.68
C CYS A 10 -6.70 -11.28 -5.34
N GLY A 11 -7.66 -10.48 -4.90
CA GLY A 11 -8.31 -10.67 -3.59
C GLY A 11 -9.01 -12.02 -3.40
N ASP A 12 -9.47 -12.66 -4.48
CA ASP A 12 -10.16 -13.95 -4.44
C ASP A 12 -9.24 -15.17 -4.25
N ALA A 13 -7.93 -14.99 -4.46
CA ALA A 13 -6.93 -16.04 -4.32
C ALA A 13 -6.29 -16.10 -2.92
N VAL A 14 -6.88 -15.46 -1.91
CA VAL A 14 -6.47 -15.56 -0.49
C VAL A 14 -7.65 -15.95 0.39
N ALA A 15 -7.36 -16.60 1.52
CA ALA A 15 -8.39 -17.03 2.47
C ALA A 15 -9.18 -15.85 3.04
N ARG A 16 -8.50 -14.73 3.33
CA ARG A 16 -9.13 -13.50 3.80
C ARG A 16 -8.77 -12.34 2.86
N PRO A 17 -9.72 -11.80 2.07
CA PRO A 17 -9.47 -10.64 1.22
C PRO A 17 -9.30 -9.36 2.05
N GLN A 18 -9.10 -8.22 1.40
CA GLN A 18 -9.14 -6.92 2.08
C GLN A 18 -10.36 -6.83 3.02
N PRO A 19 -10.19 -6.33 4.25
CA PRO A 19 -9.04 -5.60 4.78
C PRO A 19 -7.97 -6.46 5.50
N PHE A 20 -7.98 -7.79 5.34
CA PHE A 20 -7.00 -8.67 5.96
C PHE A 20 -5.64 -8.64 5.22
N PRO A 21 -4.52 -8.97 5.90
CA PRO A 21 -3.17 -8.77 5.35
C PRO A 21 -2.71 -9.84 4.35
N ASP A 22 -3.47 -10.93 4.18
CA ASP A 22 -3.05 -12.15 3.50
C ASP A 22 -2.41 -11.90 2.12
N ARG A 23 -3.01 -11.01 1.31
CA ARG A 23 -2.49 -10.67 -0.02
C ARG A 23 -1.16 -9.92 0.04
N VAL A 24 -0.98 -9.03 1.01
CA VAL A 24 0.28 -8.31 1.22
C VAL A 24 1.35 -9.27 1.70
N GLU A 25 1.03 -10.14 2.65
CA GLU A 25 1.96 -11.17 3.17
C GLU A 25 2.47 -12.10 2.06
N GLU A 26 1.58 -12.55 1.17
CA GLU A 26 1.96 -13.33 -0.01
C GLU A 26 2.91 -12.56 -0.94
N LEU A 27 2.58 -11.30 -1.26
CA LEU A 27 3.42 -10.47 -2.14
C LEU A 27 4.79 -10.17 -1.52
N LEU A 28 4.86 -9.95 -0.20
CA LEU A 28 6.14 -9.80 0.52
C LEU A 28 6.96 -11.08 0.43
N ALA A 29 6.34 -12.25 0.59
CA ALA A 29 7.02 -13.54 0.46
C ALA A 29 7.55 -13.79 -0.96
N VAL A 30 6.77 -13.46 -1.99
CA VAL A 30 7.15 -13.62 -3.41
C VAL A 30 8.25 -12.65 -3.81
N THR A 31 8.20 -11.41 -3.35
CA THR A 31 9.14 -10.35 -3.75
C THR A 31 10.40 -10.28 -2.88
N GLY A 32 10.36 -10.82 -1.67
CA GLY A 32 11.45 -10.74 -0.69
C GLY A 32 11.71 -9.35 -0.13
N VAL A 33 10.83 -8.37 -0.39
CA VAL A 33 10.99 -6.99 0.09
C VAL A 33 10.61 -6.92 1.57
N ALA A 34 11.43 -6.25 2.38
CA ALA A 34 11.11 -6.05 3.79
C ALA A 34 9.88 -5.14 3.96
N PRO A 35 8.96 -5.42 4.90
CA PRO A 35 7.77 -4.60 5.15
C PRO A 35 8.07 -3.10 5.33
N ALA A 36 9.20 -2.77 5.97
CA ALA A 36 9.66 -1.40 6.19
C ALA A 36 9.99 -0.63 4.90
N CYS A 37 10.17 -1.34 3.79
CA CYS A 37 10.44 -0.79 2.46
C CYS A 37 9.18 -0.77 1.57
N VAL A 38 8.01 -1.10 2.11
CA VAL A 38 6.76 -1.22 1.36
C VAL A 38 5.74 -0.18 1.83
N VAL A 39 5.00 0.35 0.86
CA VAL A 39 3.85 1.22 1.08
C VAL A 39 2.63 0.66 0.34
N ALA A 40 1.52 0.45 1.04
CA ALA A 40 0.23 0.21 0.42
C ALA A 40 -0.33 1.53 -0.11
N VAL A 41 -0.69 1.57 -1.38
CA VAL A 41 -1.29 2.75 -2.02
C VAL A 41 -2.68 2.36 -2.47
N GLY A 42 -3.70 3.08 -2.03
CA GLY A 42 -5.09 2.80 -2.39
C GLY A 42 -6.04 3.95 -2.08
N ASP A 43 -7.24 3.87 -2.61
CA ASP A 43 -8.26 4.93 -2.59
C ASP A 43 -9.49 4.57 -1.77
N THR A 44 -9.45 3.44 -1.06
CA THR A 44 -10.49 3.00 -0.13
C THR A 44 -9.94 2.83 1.29
N PRO A 45 -10.78 2.93 2.33
CA PRO A 45 -10.41 2.55 3.70
C PRO A 45 -9.90 1.10 3.82
N TYR A 46 -10.35 0.20 2.93
CA TYR A 46 -9.94 -1.21 2.94
C TYR A 46 -8.47 -1.37 2.58
N ASP A 47 -7.94 -0.55 1.67
CA ASP A 47 -6.52 -0.56 1.32
C ASP A 47 -5.65 -0.12 2.50
N ILE A 48 -6.10 0.91 3.21
CA ILE A 48 -5.41 1.46 4.38
C ILE A 48 -5.47 0.46 5.54
N ALA A 49 -6.61 -0.17 5.78
CA ALA A 49 -6.76 -1.20 6.80
C ALA A 49 -5.89 -2.44 6.48
N MET A 50 -5.86 -2.89 5.22
CA MET A 50 -5.01 -3.99 4.77
C MET A 50 -3.52 -3.70 4.99
N GLY A 51 -3.04 -2.54 4.55
CA GLY A 51 -1.63 -2.17 4.74
C GLY A 51 -1.24 -2.06 6.21
N ARG A 52 -2.13 -1.52 7.06
CA ARG A 52 -1.92 -1.45 8.51
C ARG A 52 -1.90 -2.84 9.14
N ALA A 53 -2.82 -3.73 8.76
CA ALA A 53 -2.84 -5.11 9.25
C ALA A 53 -1.57 -5.88 8.86
N ALA A 54 -0.99 -5.57 7.70
CA ALA A 54 0.27 -6.15 7.22
C ALA A 54 1.52 -5.47 7.78
N GLY A 55 1.39 -4.45 8.63
CA GLY A 55 2.51 -3.74 9.24
C GLY A 55 3.35 -2.91 8.26
N ILE A 56 2.77 -2.48 7.14
CA ILE A 56 3.44 -1.65 6.14
C ILE A 56 2.93 -0.20 6.18
N ALA A 57 3.70 0.73 5.61
CA ALA A 57 3.24 2.11 5.47
C ALA A 57 2.01 2.17 4.55
N THR A 58 1.17 3.20 4.71
CA THR A 58 -0.04 3.36 3.90
C THR A 58 -0.16 4.75 3.32
N CYS A 59 -0.64 4.84 2.09
CA CYS A 59 -0.87 6.09 1.39
C CYS A 59 -2.25 6.08 0.75
N ALA A 60 -3.11 6.99 1.21
CA ALA A 60 -4.43 7.20 0.63
C ALA A 60 -4.34 8.12 -0.58
N VAL A 61 -4.98 7.75 -1.69
CA VAL A 61 -5.00 8.55 -2.92
C VAL A 61 -6.36 9.18 -3.20
N THR A 62 -6.36 10.46 -3.58
CA THR A 62 -7.56 11.18 -4.02
C THR A 62 -7.33 11.94 -5.34
N PRO A 63 -8.37 12.17 -6.17
CA PRO A 63 -9.71 11.58 -6.08
C PRO A 63 -9.72 10.07 -6.36
N GLY A 64 -10.68 9.33 -5.79
CA GLY A 64 -10.82 7.88 -5.92
C GLY A 64 -12.18 7.37 -5.42
N GLY A 65 -12.29 6.08 -5.12
CA GLY A 65 -13.54 5.38 -4.78
C GLY A 65 -14.21 5.80 -3.48
N CYS A 66 -13.52 6.52 -2.59
CA CYS A 66 -14.05 7.06 -1.35
C CYS A 66 -13.77 8.56 -1.20
N THR A 67 -14.54 9.20 -0.33
CA THR A 67 -14.35 10.61 0.03
C THR A 67 -13.07 10.82 0.83
N ALA A 68 -12.52 12.04 0.79
CA ALA A 68 -11.37 12.40 1.60
C ALA A 68 -11.62 12.24 3.11
N ALA A 69 -12.88 12.39 3.56
CA ALA A 69 -13.26 12.20 4.96
C ALA A 69 -13.18 10.72 5.38
N GLU A 70 -13.70 9.80 4.57
CA GLU A 70 -13.61 8.35 4.81
C GLU A 70 -12.16 7.87 4.83
N LEU A 71 -11.33 8.38 3.91
CA LEU A 71 -9.90 8.06 3.89
C LEU A 71 -9.18 8.61 5.12
N THR A 72 -9.46 9.85 5.53
CA THR A 72 -8.85 10.43 6.74
C THR A 72 -9.21 9.62 7.99
N ALA A 73 -10.47 9.16 8.10
CA ALA A 73 -10.94 8.34 9.20
C ALA A 73 -10.23 6.97 9.29
N SER A 74 -9.75 6.43 8.16
CA SER A 74 -8.96 5.19 8.11
C SER A 74 -7.50 5.35 8.58
N GLN A 75 -7.08 6.57 8.92
CA GLN A 75 -5.75 6.91 9.45
C GLN A 75 -4.58 6.44 8.54
N PRO A 76 -4.50 6.91 7.29
CA PRO A 76 -3.35 6.64 6.43
C PRO A 76 -2.09 7.31 6.97
N ALA A 77 -0.91 6.74 6.70
CA ALA A 77 0.35 7.40 7.08
C ALA A 77 0.55 8.71 6.28
N ARG A 78 0.05 8.79 5.03
CA ARG A 78 0.06 10.00 4.20
C ARG A 78 -1.14 10.09 3.25
N PRO A 79 -1.91 11.19 3.22
CA PRO A 79 -2.84 11.48 2.12
C PRO A 79 -2.07 12.14 0.95
N SER A 80 -2.28 11.70 -0.29
CA SER A 80 -1.67 12.34 -1.46
C SER A 80 -2.57 12.24 -2.71
N ALA A 81 -2.41 13.14 -3.67
CA ALA A 81 -2.89 12.89 -5.03
C ALA A 81 -1.94 11.93 -5.74
N PHE A 82 -2.39 11.20 -6.77
CA PHE A 82 -1.57 10.21 -7.49
C PHE A 82 -0.24 10.80 -8.01
N ALA A 83 -0.25 12.06 -8.48
CA ALA A 83 0.96 12.79 -8.90
C ALA A 83 2.00 12.98 -7.78
N GLY A 84 1.58 12.93 -6.51
CA GLY A 84 2.43 13.01 -5.33
C GLY A 84 3.05 11.68 -4.89
N LEU A 85 2.74 10.56 -5.56
CA LEU A 85 3.24 9.23 -5.18
C LEU A 85 4.74 9.05 -5.45
N LEU A 86 5.28 9.68 -6.49
CA LEU A 86 6.70 9.58 -6.83
C LEU A 86 7.59 10.02 -5.65
N PRO A 87 7.42 11.19 -5.03
CA PRO A 87 8.12 11.55 -3.80
C PRO A 87 7.91 10.59 -2.62
N VAL A 88 6.78 9.89 -2.53
CA VAL A 88 6.50 8.93 -1.45
C VAL A 88 7.28 7.64 -1.65
N VAL A 89 7.29 7.11 -2.88
CA VAL A 89 7.99 5.88 -3.26
C VAL A 89 9.51 6.11 -3.37
N LEU A 90 9.95 7.28 -3.85
CA LEU A 90 11.36 7.58 -4.09
C LEU A 90 12.11 8.10 -2.86
N ARG A 91 11.42 8.53 -1.78
CA ARG A 91 12.08 8.93 -0.51
C ARG A 91 12.45 7.73 0.38
N GLY A 92 12.82 6.62 -0.23
CA GLY A 92 13.44 5.48 0.46
C GLY A 92 14.94 5.72 0.68
N HIS A 93 15.33 5.84 1.95
CA HIS A 93 16.71 5.74 2.47
C HIS A 93 17.66 6.95 2.23
N GLY A 94 17.40 8.07 2.92
CA GLY A 94 18.38 9.12 3.16
C GLY A 94 18.83 9.18 4.62
N GLY A 95 19.99 8.57 4.92
CA GLY A 95 20.75 8.67 6.19
C GLY A 95 20.37 7.61 7.23
N GLY A 96 21.27 6.91 7.90
CA GLY A 96 22.72 7.02 8.05
C GLY A 96 23.15 6.00 9.11
N ARG A 97 24.45 5.74 9.15
CA ARG A 97 25.16 4.89 10.11
C ARG A 97 24.81 5.16 11.57
#